data_AF-A0A943NKC0-F1
#
_entry.id   AF-A0A943NKC0-F1
#
_cell.length_a   1.000
_cell.length_b   1.000
_cell.length_c   1.000
_cell.angle_alpha   90.00
_cell.angle_beta   90.00
_cell.angle_gamma   90.00
#
_symmetry.space_group_name_H-M   'P 1'
#
loop_
_entity.id
_entity.type
_entity.pdbx_description
1 polymer ?
#
loop_
_entity_poly.entity_id
_entity_poly.type
_entity_poly.pdbx_seq_one_letter_code
_entity_poly.pdbx_strand_id
1 'polypeptide(L)'
;EEFELRQFPEVAGAILKWPLSVLRLSSTSREEALKAAEFIITAWRSYTDESVSVYAETDGEPHNTVTPVVRKLENETYEVFLALRCNVISEKHPLGIFHPHAEYHHIKKENIGLIEVMGLAVLPPRLVPELNKVQSVMEQCLANGKKANAVYGQLTTDSTTISHADWARQIYAKLLEQGDGSSKDAASKKDISSLSSEQLKKYIYDEVGIVFSHVLEDAGVFKWDEEGRAAQHRFLESL
;
A
#
# COMPACT_ATOMS: atom_id res chain seq x y z
N GLU A 1 2.33 15.29 11.05
CA GLU A 1 2.76 15.63 12.43
C GLU A 1 4.18 16.18 12.34
N GLU A 2 4.53 17.22 13.08
CA GLU A 2 5.84 17.86 13.00
C GLU A 2 6.78 17.30 14.09
N PHE A 3 8.09 17.30 13.81
CA PHE A 3 9.13 16.93 14.76
C PHE A 3 10.38 17.79 14.56
N GLU A 4 11.19 17.93 15.61
CA GLU A 4 12.41 18.72 15.60
C GLU A 4 13.64 17.81 15.65
N LEU A 5 14.70 18.20 14.95
CA LEU A 5 16.03 17.61 15.08
C LEU A 5 16.92 18.61 15.81
N ARG A 6 17.32 18.31 17.04
CA ARG A 6 18.06 19.26 17.90
C ARG A 6 19.38 19.73 17.29
N GLN A 7 20.04 18.86 16.52
CA GLN A 7 21.30 19.11 15.83
C GLN A 7 21.10 19.93 14.54
N PHE A 8 19.87 20.02 14.03
CA PHE A 8 19.50 20.69 12.77
C PHE A 8 18.30 21.63 12.97
N PRO A 9 18.42 22.69 13.79
CA PRO A 9 17.29 23.57 14.15
C PRO A 9 16.69 24.33 12.96
N GLU A 10 17.41 24.45 11.84
CA GLU A 10 16.95 25.09 10.60
C GLU A 10 16.27 24.11 9.61
N VAL A 11 16.14 22.83 9.98
CA VAL A 11 15.49 21.80 9.17
C VAL A 11 14.15 21.45 9.81
N ALA A 12 13.06 21.74 9.12
CA ALA A 12 11.72 21.36 9.57
C ALA A 12 11.45 19.88 9.26
N GLY A 13 11.13 19.09 10.29
CA GLY A 13 10.77 17.68 10.18
C GLY A 13 9.25 17.46 10.24
N ALA A 14 8.74 16.53 9.43
CA ALA A 14 7.35 16.09 9.52
C ALA A 14 7.16 14.61 9.19
N ILE A 15 6.29 13.93 9.92
CA ILE A 15 5.70 12.64 9.56
C ILE A 15 4.57 12.89 8.56
N LEU A 16 4.63 12.23 7.40
CA LEU A 16 3.55 12.27 6.43
C LEU A 16 2.41 11.33 6.81
N LYS A 17 1.17 11.79 6.61
CA LYS A 17 -0.01 10.92 6.67
C LYS A 17 -0.11 10.11 5.38
N TRP A 18 0.62 9.01 5.33
CA TRP A 18 0.76 8.13 4.17
C TRP A 18 0.93 6.68 4.65
N PRO A 19 0.40 5.64 3.97
CA PRO A 19 0.50 4.26 4.46
C PRO A 19 1.94 3.78 4.69
N LEU A 20 2.90 4.31 3.94
CA LEU A 20 4.32 4.07 4.18
C LEU A 20 4.86 5.00 5.28
N SER A 21 5.86 4.53 6.01
CA SER A 21 6.55 5.32 7.04
C SER A 21 7.50 6.33 6.41
N VAL A 22 7.01 7.54 6.14
CA VAL A 22 7.76 8.61 5.45
C VAL A 22 8.00 9.80 6.36
N LEU A 23 9.27 10.18 6.49
CA LEU A 23 9.69 11.44 7.10
C LEU A 23 9.98 12.46 6.00
N ARG A 24 9.44 13.66 6.13
CA ARG A 24 9.77 14.81 5.27
C ARG A 24 10.67 15.76 6.05
N LEU A 25 11.77 16.15 5.43
CA LEU A 25 12.62 17.26 5.85
C LEU A 25 12.45 18.42 4.88
N SER A 26 12.49 19.64 5.38
CA SER A 26 12.41 20.87 4.58
C SER A 26 13.44 21.89 5.07
N SER A 27 14.20 22.47 4.14
CA SER A 27 15.16 23.54 4.44
C SER A 27 15.47 24.38 3.21
N THR A 28 15.80 25.66 3.41
CA THR A 28 16.35 26.52 2.35
C THR A 28 17.86 26.29 2.14
N SER A 29 18.53 25.58 3.06
CA SER A 29 19.92 25.17 2.92
C SER A 29 20.02 23.74 2.39
N ARG A 30 20.58 23.60 1.18
CA ARG A 30 20.88 22.28 0.59
C ARG A 30 21.79 21.44 1.48
N GLU A 31 22.77 22.08 2.10
CA GLU A 31 23.78 21.41 2.91
C GLU A 31 23.17 20.87 4.21
N GLU A 32 22.36 21.68 4.89
CA GLU A 32 21.69 21.25 6.13
C GLU A 32 20.63 20.17 5.86
N ALA A 33 19.87 20.29 4.76
CA ALA A 33 18.95 19.23 4.33
C ALA A 33 19.67 17.89 4.07
N LEU A 34 20.85 17.93 3.43
CA LEU A 34 21.65 16.74 3.18
C LEU A 34 22.20 16.11 4.47
N LYS A 35 22.78 16.92 5.37
CA LYS A 35 23.32 16.43 6.65
C LYS A 35 22.23 15.83 7.53
N ALA A 36 21.07 16.49 7.63
CA ALA A 36 19.94 15.98 8.39
C ALA A 36 19.40 14.66 7.81
N ALA A 37 19.33 14.55 6.48
CA ALA A 37 18.93 13.30 5.83
C ALA A 37 19.93 12.16 6.08
N GLU A 38 21.23 12.42 5.94
CA GLU A 38 22.29 11.45 6.22
C GLU A 38 22.28 11.00 7.69
N PHE A 39 22.04 11.93 8.62
CA PHE A 39 21.89 11.65 10.03
C PHE A 39 20.75 10.64 10.29
N ILE A 40 19.55 10.91 9.77
CA ILE A 40 18.40 10.01 9.92
C ILE A 40 18.66 8.66 9.24
N ILE A 41 19.21 8.64 8.03
CA ILE A 41 19.51 7.39 7.30
C ILE A 41 20.49 6.53 8.09
N THR A 42 21.52 7.15 8.67
CA THR A 42 22.52 6.45 9.48
C THR A 42 21.91 5.89 10.75
N ALA A 43 21.11 6.69 11.48
CA ALA A 43 20.40 6.23 12.66
C ALA A 43 19.44 5.08 12.35
N TRP A 44 18.67 5.18 11.25
CA TRP A 44 17.74 4.13 10.82
C TRP A 44 18.45 2.81 10.52
N ARG A 45 19.60 2.86 9.83
CA ARG A 45 20.36 1.65 9.47
C ARG A 45 20.80 0.80 10.66
N SER A 46 20.98 1.41 11.83
CA SER A 46 21.33 0.72 13.07
C SER A 46 20.17 0.58 14.07
N TYR A 47 18.96 1.01 13.70
CA TYR A 47 17.81 1.02 14.60
C TYR A 47 17.12 -0.36 14.65
N THR A 48 16.88 -0.84 15.87
CA THR A 48 16.10 -2.05 16.14
C THR A 48 14.98 -1.70 17.12
N ASP A 49 13.76 -2.15 16.81
CA ASP A 49 12.61 -2.14 17.69
C ASP A 49 11.83 -3.44 17.49
N GLU A 50 12.12 -4.41 18.37
CA GLU A 50 11.55 -5.76 18.30
C GLU A 50 10.02 -5.76 18.45
N SER A 51 9.45 -4.77 19.16
CA SER A 51 7.99 -4.70 19.39
C SER A 51 7.21 -4.56 18.09
N VAL A 52 7.80 -3.92 17.08
CA VAL A 52 7.19 -3.74 15.75
C VAL A 52 7.92 -4.54 14.66
N SER A 53 8.68 -5.57 15.06
CA SER A 53 9.44 -6.42 14.14
C SER A 53 10.44 -5.68 13.26
N VAL A 54 11.02 -4.58 13.75
CA VAL A 54 12.11 -3.87 13.07
C VAL A 54 13.43 -4.34 13.62
N TYR A 55 14.27 -4.92 12.76
CA TYR A 55 15.60 -5.38 13.12
C TYR A 55 16.60 -4.75 12.17
N ALA A 56 17.62 -4.05 12.69
CA ALA A 56 18.68 -3.51 11.86
C ALA A 56 19.47 -4.61 11.13
N GLU A 57 19.75 -5.70 11.82
CA GLU A 57 20.56 -6.84 11.36
C GLU A 57 20.09 -8.14 12.02
N THR A 58 20.10 -9.24 11.27
CA THR A 58 19.99 -10.60 11.83
C THR A 58 21.02 -11.51 11.16
N ASP A 59 21.74 -12.33 11.92
CA ASP A 59 22.76 -13.27 11.39
C ASP A 59 23.83 -12.60 10.50
N GLY A 60 24.16 -11.32 10.76
CA GLY A 60 25.11 -10.54 9.95
C GLY A 60 24.52 -9.91 8.69
N GLU A 61 23.24 -10.14 8.38
CA GLU A 61 22.55 -9.56 7.24
C GLU A 61 21.80 -8.27 7.63
N PRO A 62 22.15 -7.10 7.08
CA PRO A 62 21.47 -5.84 7.39
C PRO A 62 20.15 -5.70 6.63
N HIS A 63 19.10 -5.22 7.31
CA HIS A 63 17.73 -5.14 6.76
C HIS A 63 17.24 -3.72 6.50
N ASN A 64 17.68 -2.75 7.29
CA ASN A 64 17.15 -1.39 7.22
C ASN A 64 17.73 -0.60 6.05
N THR A 65 16.85 0.00 5.25
CA THR A 65 17.22 0.89 4.16
C THR A 65 16.24 2.05 4.05
N VAL A 66 16.49 2.98 3.13
CA VAL A 66 15.64 4.15 2.91
C VAL A 66 15.46 4.34 1.41
N THR A 67 14.26 4.71 0.98
CA THR A 67 14.02 5.26 -0.37
C THR A 67 13.95 6.78 -0.27
N PRO A 68 15.03 7.52 -0.59
CA PRO A 68 15.01 8.96 -0.58
C PRO A 68 14.37 9.52 -1.87
N VAL A 69 13.53 10.53 -1.72
CA VAL A 69 13.03 11.37 -2.83
C VAL A 69 13.32 12.82 -2.50
N VAL A 70 14.00 13.52 -3.39
CA VAL A 70 14.40 14.91 -3.17
C VAL A 70 13.81 15.78 -4.26
N ARG A 71 13.25 16.92 -3.87
CA ARG A 71 12.83 17.97 -4.82
C ARG A 71 13.25 19.35 -4.33
N LYS A 72 13.48 20.25 -5.29
CA LYS A 72 13.66 21.67 -5.04
C LYS A 72 12.39 22.39 -5.49
N LEU A 73 11.79 23.16 -4.60
CA LEU A 73 10.63 24.01 -4.88
C LEU A 73 11.07 25.32 -5.53
N GLU A 74 10.14 26.04 -6.15
CA GLU A 74 10.40 27.32 -6.81
C GLU A 74 10.90 28.41 -5.85
N ASN A 75 10.54 28.31 -4.56
CA ASN A 75 10.96 29.23 -3.51
C ASN A 75 12.34 28.86 -2.89
N GLU A 76 13.18 28.13 -3.62
CA GLU A 76 14.51 27.67 -3.18
C GLU A 76 14.50 26.72 -1.96
N THR A 77 13.34 26.20 -1.55
CA THR A 77 13.23 25.20 -0.49
C THR A 77 13.53 23.80 -1.03
N TYR A 78 14.38 23.06 -0.34
CA TYR A 78 14.64 21.64 -0.56
C TYR A 78 13.72 20.81 0.32
N GLU A 79 12.97 19.89 -0.29
CA GLU A 79 12.22 18.87 0.43
C GLU A 79 12.84 17.49 0.19
N VAL A 80 13.12 16.78 1.28
CA VAL A 80 13.66 15.43 1.29
C VAL A 80 12.63 14.51 1.95
N PHE A 81 12.16 13.51 1.21
CA PHE A 81 11.28 12.48 1.71
C PHE A 81 12.07 11.20 1.92
N LEU A 82 12.07 10.68 3.14
CA LEU A 82 12.76 9.47 3.55
C LEU A 82 11.71 8.42 3.86
N ALA A 83 11.41 7.55 2.89
CA ALA A 83 10.58 6.37 3.15
C ALA A 83 11.43 5.30 3.83
N LEU A 84 11.16 5.04 5.11
CA LEU A 84 11.84 4.04 5.91
C LEU A 84 11.45 2.64 5.45
N ARG A 85 12.44 1.75 5.31
CA ARG A 85 12.29 0.38 4.84
C ARG A 85 13.02 -0.59 5.75
N CYS A 86 12.50 -1.80 5.86
CA CYS A 86 13.15 -2.92 6.53
C CYS A 86 12.84 -4.19 5.73
N ASN A 87 13.86 -4.96 5.36
CA ASN A 87 13.73 -6.15 4.52
C ASN A 87 13.69 -7.45 5.33
N VAL A 88 13.49 -7.36 6.64
CA VAL A 88 13.42 -8.52 7.52
C VAL A 88 12.27 -9.44 7.12
N ILE A 89 12.52 -10.75 7.17
CA ILE A 89 11.57 -11.80 6.80
C ILE A 89 11.12 -12.58 8.05
N SER A 90 10.06 -13.37 7.90
CA SER A 90 9.66 -14.38 8.89
C SER A 90 9.17 -15.64 8.20
N GLU A 91 8.99 -16.74 8.94
CA GLU A 91 8.37 -17.96 8.38
C GLU A 91 6.99 -17.68 7.78
N LYS A 92 6.21 -16.79 8.41
CA LYS A 92 4.89 -16.37 7.93
C LYS A 92 5.00 -15.48 6.67
N HIS A 93 6.02 -14.62 6.62
CA HIS A 93 6.22 -13.65 5.54
C HIS A 93 7.62 -13.83 4.91
N PRO A 94 7.83 -14.86 4.08
CA PRO A 94 9.15 -15.19 3.53
C PRO A 94 9.64 -14.19 2.48
N LEU A 95 8.76 -13.34 1.95
CA LEU A 95 9.12 -12.24 1.05
C LEU A 95 9.41 -10.92 1.78
N GLY A 96 9.24 -10.88 3.10
CA GLY A 96 9.42 -9.69 3.92
C GLY A 96 8.20 -9.41 4.80
N ILE A 97 8.43 -9.06 6.06
CA ILE A 97 7.39 -8.58 6.99
C ILE A 97 6.77 -7.28 6.45
N PHE A 98 7.58 -6.41 5.83
CA PHE A 98 7.19 -5.13 5.27
C PHE A 98 7.11 -5.14 3.73
N HIS A 99 6.55 -6.22 3.20
CA HIS A 99 6.34 -6.45 1.77
C HIS A 99 4.87 -6.84 1.55
N PRO A 100 4.24 -6.62 0.38
CA PRO A 100 2.89 -7.13 0.11
C PRO A 100 2.69 -8.60 0.56
N HIS A 101 1.68 -8.85 1.38
CA HIS A 101 1.41 -10.18 1.92
C HIS A 101 0.65 -11.06 0.91
N ALA A 102 0.66 -12.37 1.17
CA ALA A 102 0.26 -13.40 0.21
C ALA A 102 -1.20 -13.25 -0.28
N GLU A 103 -2.08 -12.79 0.60
CA GLU A 103 -3.49 -12.51 0.30
C GLU A 103 -3.68 -11.49 -0.83
N TYR A 104 -2.72 -10.58 -1.05
CA TYR A 104 -2.83 -9.51 -2.05
C TYR A 104 -2.01 -9.76 -3.33
N HIS A 105 -1.27 -10.86 -3.40
CA HIS A 105 -0.40 -11.18 -4.56
C HIS A 105 -1.15 -11.36 -5.87
N HIS A 106 -2.46 -11.64 -5.80
CA HIS A 106 -3.31 -11.69 -6.99
C HIS A 106 -3.29 -10.34 -7.74
N ILE A 107 -3.27 -9.21 -7.04
CA ILE A 107 -3.09 -7.86 -7.62
C ILE A 107 -1.62 -7.47 -7.70
N LYS A 108 -0.90 -7.46 -6.57
CA LYS A 108 0.47 -6.92 -6.51
C LYS A 108 1.34 -7.81 -5.61
N LYS A 109 2.38 -8.39 -6.21
CA LYS A 109 3.35 -9.24 -5.51
C LYS A 109 4.73 -8.58 -5.42
N GLU A 110 5.08 -7.72 -6.37
CA GLU A 110 6.39 -7.09 -6.45
C GLU A 110 6.50 -5.95 -5.45
N ASN A 111 7.74 -5.59 -5.09
CA ASN A 111 8.03 -4.59 -4.06
C ASN A 111 7.43 -3.22 -4.42
N ILE A 112 7.22 -2.40 -3.39
CA ILE A 112 6.83 -0.99 -3.52
C ILE A 112 8.03 -0.18 -3.98
N GLY A 113 7.96 0.35 -5.19
CA GLY A 113 9.03 1.12 -5.81
C GLY A 113 8.94 2.62 -5.53
N LEU A 114 9.78 3.38 -6.25
CA LEU A 114 9.86 4.83 -6.16
C LEU A 114 8.53 5.51 -6.52
N ILE A 115 7.83 5.01 -7.54
CA ILE A 115 6.61 5.63 -8.06
C ILE A 115 5.48 5.53 -7.03
N GLU A 116 5.37 4.39 -6.34
CA GLU A 116 4.44 4.17 -5.24
C GLU A 116 4.75 5.00 -4.00
N VAL A 117 6.04 5.17 -3.68
CA VAL A 117 6.46 6.09 -2.62
C VAL A 117 6.01 7.52 -2.92
N MET A 118 6.02 7.92 -4.19
CA MET A 118 5.57 9.24 -4.66
C MET A 118 4.04 9.39 -4.74
N GLY A 119 3.27 8.36 -4.38
CA GLY A 119 1.80 8.41 -4.34
C GLY A 119 1.10 8.01 -5.64
N LEU A 120 1.80 7.40 -6.59
CA LEU A 120 1.22 6.85 -7.82
C LEU A 120 1.24 5.32 -7.77
N ALA A 121 0.21 4.64 -8.26
CA ALA A 121 0.19 3.18 -8.32
C ALA A 121 0.73 2.68 -9.67
N VAL A 122 1.74 1.80 -9.67
CA VAL A 122 2.12 1.01 -10.84
C VAL A 122 1.74 -0.44 -10.61
N LEU A 123 0.76 -0.88 -11.41
CA LEU A 123 0.29 -2.26 -11.37
C LEU A 123 1.01 -3.12 -12.40
N PRO A 124 1.13 -4.44 -12.16
CA PRO A 124 1.77 -5.36 -13.10
C PRO A 124 1.04 -5.36 -14.46
N PRO A 125 1.75 -5.29 -15.60
CA PRO A 125 1.13 -5.32 -16.92
C PRO A 125 0.22 -6.53 -17.17
N ARG A 126 0.49 -7.66 -16.52
CA ARG A 126 -0.35 -8.87 -16.55
C ARG A 126 -1.79 -8.62 -16.10
N LEU A 127 -2.03 -7.65 -15.22
CA LEU A 127 -3.38 -7.39 -14.71
C LEU A 127 -4.34 -6.91 -15.80
N VAL A 128 -3.85 -6.27 -16.86
CA VAL A 128 -4.73 -5.77 -17.92
C VAL A 128 -5.54 -6.90 -18.56
N PRO A 129 -4.92 -7.95 -19.15
CA PRO A 129 -5.69 -9.06 -19.68
C PRO A 129 -6.41 -9.90 -18.61
N GLU A 130 -5.86 -10.02 -17.40
CA GLU A 130 -6.48 -10.79 -16.31
C GLU A 130 -7.78 -10.14 -15.80
N LEU A 131 -7.77 -8.84 -15.54
CA LEU A 131 -8.94 -8.08 -15.07
C LEU A 131 -10.02 -7.96 -16.14
N ASN A 132 -9.64 -7.87 -17.42
CA ASN A 132 -10.60 -7.94 -18.52
C ASN A 132 -11.38 -9.26 -18.51
N LYS A 133 -10.71 -10.40 -18.25
CA LYS A 133 -11.38 -11.70 -18.13
C LYS A 133 -12.27 -11.78 -16.89
N VAL A 134 -11.80 -11.27 -15.74
CA VAL A 134 -12.62 -11.17 -14.51
C VAL A 134 -13.89 -10.37 -14.80
N GLN A 135 -13.77 -9.22 -15.45
CA GLN A 135 -14.89 -8.40 -15.87
C GLN A 135 -15.86 -9.19 -16.75
N SER A 136 -15.39 -9.83 -17.83
CA SER A 136 -16.26 -10.62 -18.72
C SER A 136 -17.02 -11.74 -18.00
N VAL A 137 -16.37 -12.43 -17.06
CA VAL A 137 -17.05 -13.48 -16.27
C VAL A 137 -18.12 -12.88 -15.36
N MET A 138 -17.83 -11.75 -14.71
CA MET A 138 -18.81 -11.06 -13.86
C MET A 138 -20.00 -10.53 -14.68
N GLU A 139 -19.76 -9.96 -15.88
CA GLU A 139 -20.82 -9.52 -16.82
C GLU A 139 -21.73 -10.67 -17.21
N GLN A 140 -21.14 -11.80 -17.62
CA GLN A 140 -21.91 -13.00 -17.98
C GLN A 140 -22.70 -13.54 -16.79
N CYS A 141 -22.12 -13.52 -15.58
CA CYS A 141 -22.84 -13.93 -14.38
C CYS A 141 -24.01 -13.01 -14.06
N LEU A 142 -23.84 -11.69 -14.16
CA LEU A 142 -24.92 -10.71 -13.97
C LEU A 142 -26.05 -10.90 -14.99
N ALA A 143 -25.71 -10.98 -16.28
CA ALA A 143 -26.69 -11.15 -17.36
C ALA A 143 -27.53 -12.44 -17.21
N ASN A 144 -26.95 -13.47 -16.60
CA ASN A 144 -27.62 -14.76 -16.39
C ASN A 144 -28.16 -14.97 -14.97
N GLY A 145 -28.18 -13.92 -14.13
CA GLY A 145 -28.66 -13.99 -12.75
C GLY A 145 -27.94 -15.04 -11.88
N LYS A 146 -26.64 -15.24 -12.10
CA LYS A 146 -25.84 -16.23 -11.38
C LYS A 146 -25.40 -15.70 -10.01
N LYS A 147 -25.16 -16.62 -9.07
CA LYS A 147 -24.61 -16.31 -7.74
C LYS A 147 -23.08 -16.25 -7.80
N ALA A 148 -22.46 -15.66 -6.78
CA ALA A 148 -21.01 -15.46 -6.68
C ALA A 148 -20.16 -16.72 -6.89
N ASN A 149 -20.62 -17.90 -6.45
CA ASN A 149 -19.88 -19.15 -6.66
C ASN A 149 -19.74 -19.53 -8.14
N ALA A 150 -20.59 -19.02 -9.03
CA ALA A 150 -20.43 -19.21 -10.48
C ALA A 150 -19.23 -18.43 -11.03
N VAL A 151 -18.94 -17.24 -10.50
CA VAL A 151 -17.75 -16.45 -10.86
C VAL A 151 -16.49 -17.23 -10.48
N TYR A 152 -16.43 -17.72 -9.24
CA TYR A 152 -15.33 -18.55 -8.77
C TYR A 152 -15.12 -19.80 -9.64
N GLY A 153 -16.20 -20.54 -9.90
CA GLY A 153 -16.13 -21.77 -10.69
C GLY A 153 -15.63 -21.55 -12.12
N GLN A 154 -15.92 -20.40 -12.73
CA GLN A 154 -15.42 -20.07 -14.07
C GLN A 154 -13.95 -19.65 -14.04
N LEU A 155 -13.56 -18.76 -13.12
CA LEU A 155 -12.18 -18.25 -13.04
C LEU A 155 -11.16 -19.31 -12.61
N THR A 156 -11.57 -20.32 -11.84
CA THR A 156 -10.68 -21.42 -11.45
C THR A 156 -10.30 -22.37 -12.59
N THR A 157 -10.97 -22.29 -13.73
CA THR A 157 -10.65 -23.11 -14.91
C THR A 157 -9.54 -22.54 -15.79
N ASP A 158 -9.12 -21.30 -15.56
CA ASP A 158 -8.09 -20.60 -16.33
C ASP A 158 -6.91 -20.22 -15.42
N SER A 159 -5.71 -20.70 -15.76
CA SER A 159 -4.49 -20.45 -14.97
C SER A 159 -4.12 -18.97 -14.86
N THR A 160 -4.61 -18.11 -15.75
CA THR A 160 -4.37 -16.67 -15.70
C THR A 160 -5.32 -15.93 -14.75
N THR A 161 -6.47 -16.52 -14.41
CA THR A 161 -7.47 -15.88 -13.54
C THR A 161 -7.71 -16.60 -12.22
N ILE A 162 -7.15 -17.81 -12.05
CA ILE A 162 -7.30 -18.62 -10.84
C ILE A 162 -6.90 -17.87 -9.56
N SER A 163 -5.84 -17.05 -9.61
CA SER A 163 -5.40 -16.23 -8.46
C SER A 163 -6.43 -15.16 -8.05
N HIS A 164 -7.29 -14.73 -8.97
CA HIS A 164 -8.32 -13.72 -8.74
C HIS A 164 -9.66 -14.33 -8.32
N ALA A 165 -9.86 -15.64 -8.44
CA ALA A 165 -11.17 -16.27 -8.35
C ALA A 165 -11.89 -16.02 -7.02
N ASP A 166 -11.17 -16.13 -5.90
CA ASP A 166 -11.75 -15.89 -4.58
C ASP A 166 -12.08 -14.41 -4.34
N TRP A 167 -11.18 -13.51 -4.72
CA TRP A 167 -11.40 -12.07 -4.64
C TRP A 167 -12.58 -11.64 -5.53
N ALA A 168 -12.60 -12.08 -6.79
CA ALA A 168 -13.68 -11.82 -7.75
C ALA A 168 -15.04 -12.32 -7.22
N ARG A 169 -15.08 -13.49 -6.58
CA ARG A 169 -16.29 -14.00 -5.91
C ARG A 169 -16.76 -13.07 -4.79
N GLN A 170 -15.84 -12.58 -3.96
CA GLN A 170 -16.18 -11.69 -2.83
C GLN A 170 -16.72 -10.34 -3.31
N ILE A 171 -16.05 -9.68 -4.24
CA ILE A 171 -16.50 -8.39 -4.78
C ILE A 171 -17.82 -8.56 -5.56
N TYR A 172 -18.02 -9.69 -6.24
CA TYR A 172 -19.28 -9.98 -6.89
C TYR A 172 -20.43 -10.16 -5.88
N ALA A 173 -20.19 -10.88 -4.78
CA ALA A 173 -21.18 -11.02 -3.71
C ALA A 173 -21.56 -9.64 -3.11
N LYS A 174 -20.55 -8.81 -2.82
CA LYS A 174 -20.73 -7.42 -2.36
C LYS A 174 -21.53 -6.58 -3.35
N LEU A 175 -21.27 -6.72 -4.64
CA LEU A 175 -22.01 -6.03 -5.71
C LEU A 175 -23.48 -6.47 -5.74
N LEU A 176 -23.76 -7.77 -5.59
CA LEU A 176 -25.13 -8.29 -5.52
C LEU A 176 -25.90 -7.75 -4.30
N GLU A 177 -25.27 -7.75 -3.12
CA GLU A 177 -25.86 -7.24 -1.88
C GLU A 177 -26.26 -5.75 -1.98
N GLN A 178 -25.47 -4.94 -2.69
CA GLN A 178 -25.80 -3.54 -2.96
C GLN A 178 -27.04 -3.37 -3.84
N GLY A 179 -27.38 -4.37 -4.65
CA GLY A 179 -28.59 -4.38 -5.49
C GLY A 179 -29.83 -4.95 -4.79
N ASP A 180 -29.68 -5.86 -3.82
CA ASP A 180 -30.78 -6.67 -3.26
C ASP A 180 -31.61 -6.00 -2.16
N GLY A 181 -31.54 -4.67 -1.99
CA GLY A 181 -32.48 -3.92 -1.16
C GLY A 181 -32.52 -4.27 0.34
N SER A 182 -31.53 -5.01 0.86
CA SER A 182 -31.38 -5.30 2.30
C SER A 182 -30.80 -4.12 3.10
N SER A 183 -30.37 -3.07 2.41
CA SER A 183 -30.10 -1.74 2.97
C SER A 183 -31.40 -1.06 3.42
N LYS A 184 -31.44 -0.57 4.68
CA LYS A 184 -32.59 0.14 5.26
C LYS A 184 -32.90 1.50 4.61
N ASP A 185 -32.04 1.98 3.70
CA ASP A 185 -32.19 3.28 3.06
C ASP A 185 -32.69 3.14 1.61
N ALA A 186 -33.98 3.46 1.40
CA ALA A 186 -34.66 3.37 0.11
C ALA A 186 -34.11 4.30 -1.00
N ALA A 187 -33.19 5.22 -0.66
CA ALA A 187 -32.65 6.24 -1.55
C ALA A 187 -31.43 5.77 -2.38
N SER A 188 -30.89 4.56 -2.14
CA SER A 188 -29.67 4.06 -2.79
C SER A 188 -29.86 2.76 -3.58
N LYS A 189 -31.10 2.47 -4.03
CA LYS A 189 -31.38 1.32 -4.91
C LYS A 189 -30.68 1.52 -6.26
N LYS A 190 -29.56 0.82 -6.48
CA LYS A 190 -28.97 0.69 -7.82
C LYS A 190 -29.53 -0.57 -8.46
N ASP A 191 -30.18 -0.43 -9.61
CA ASP A 191 -30.55 -1.58 -10.43
C ASP A 191 -29.28 -2.18 -11.04
N ILE A 192 -28.69 -3.14 -10.33
CA ILE A 192 -27.46 -3.84 -10.75
C ILE A 192 -27.68 -4.70 -12.01
N SER A 193 -28.93 -5.01 -12.38
CA SER A 193 -29.23 -5.75 -13.61
C SER A 193 -29.03 -4.88 -14.86
N SER A 194 -29.03 -3.55 -14.69
CA SER A 194 -28.76 -2.56 -15.72
C SER A 194 -27.34 -1.97 -15.67
N LEU A 195 -26.43 -2.57 -14.89
CA LEU A 195 -25.07 -2.08 -14.74
C LEU A 195 -24.33 -2.15 -16.09
N SER A 196 -23.81 -1.02 -16.56
CA SER A 196 -23.06 -0.98 -17.81
C SER A 196 -21.68 -1.65 -17.65
N SER A 197 -21.10 -2.09 -18.77
CA SER A 197 -19.73 -2.63 -18.81
C SER A 197 -18.71 -1.66 -18.21
N GLU A 198 -18.82 -0.37 -18.51
CA GLU A 198 -17.94 0.67 -17.95
C GLU A 198 -18.14 0.87 -16.44
N GLN A 199 -19.38 0.77 -15.94
CA GLN A 199 -19.66 0.85 -14.50
C GLN A 199 -19.09 -0.36 -13.75
N LEU A 200 -19.18 -1.56 -14.32
CA LEU A 200 -18.58 -2.76 -13.74
C LEU A 200 -17.06 -2.68 -13.75
N LYS A 201 -16.47 -2.22 -14.85
CA LYS A 201 -15.03 -2.00 -14.96
C LYS A 201 -14.54 -1.03 -13.89
N LYS A 202 -15.23 0.10 -13.73
CA LYS A 202 -14.93 1.07 -12.68
C LYS A 202 -15.03 0.42 -11.28
N TYR A 203 -16.08 -0.37 -11.03
CA TYR A 203 -16.25 -1.09 -9.77
C TYR A 203 -15.06 -2.02 -9.48
N ILE A 204 -14.66 -2.83 -10.45
CA ILE A 204 -13.49 -3.72 -10.34
C ILE A 204 -12.22 -2.89 -10.05
N TYR A 205 -12.04 -1.75 -10.71
CA TYR A 205 -10.87 -0.89 -10.50
C TYR A 205 -10.87 -0.24 -9.11
N ASP A 206 -12.04 0.15 -8.60
CA ASP A 206 -12.18 0.66 -7.23
C ASP A 206 -11.78 -0.44 -6.22
N GLU A 207 -12.21 -1.68 -6.42
CA GLU A 207 -11.83 -2.81 -5.56
C GLU A 207 -10.33 -3.18 -5.69
N VAL A 208 -9.74 -3.05 -6.88
CA VAL A 208 -8.27 -3.16 -7.06
C VAL A 208 -7.56 -2.08 -6.25
N GLY A 209 -8.09 -0.86 -6.23
CA GLY A 209 -7.56 0.24 -5.42
C GLY A 209 -7.58 -0.05 -3.91
N ILE A 210 -8.63 -0.72 -3.43
CA ILE A 210 -8.73 -1.18 -2.03
C ILE A 210 -7.68 -2.26 -1.72
N VAL A 211 -7.50 -3.25 -2.59
CA VAL A 211 -6.42 -4.24 -2.41
C VAL A 211 -5.05 -3.55 -2.41
N PHE A 212 -4.85 -2.58 -3.30
CA PHE A 212 -3.59 -1.85 -3.39
C PHE A 212 -3.32 -0.97 -2.16
N SER A 213 -4.33 -0.42 -1.49
CA SER A 213 -4.10 0.30 -0.23
C SER A 213 -3.55 -0.60 0.86
N HIS A 214 -4.05 -1.83 0.98
CA HIS A 214 -3.51 -2.82 1.91
C HIS A 214 -2.08 -3.23 1.57
N VAL A 215 -1.76 -3.36 0.28
CA VAL A 215 -0.38 -3.59 -0.19
C VAL A 215 0.57 -2.48 0.25
N LEU A 216 0.13 -1.23 0.28
CA LEU A 216 0.93 -0.12 0.80
C LEU A 216 1.02 -0.15 2.33
N GLU A 217 -0.05 -0.52 3.02
CA GLU A 217 -0.08 -0.69 4.49
C GLU A 217 0.88 -1.80 4.95
N ASP A 218 0.93 -2.93 4.24
CA ASP A 218 1.90 -4.01 4.47
C ASP A 218 3.34 -3.50 4.37
N ALA A 219 3.61 -2.64 3.39
CA ALA A 219 4.94 -2.11 3.12
C ALA A 219 5.38 -0.96 4.06
N GLY A 220 4.48 -0.42 4.88
CA GLY A 220 4.82 0.56 5.93
C GLY A 220 5.48 -0.13 7.12
N VAL A 221 6.58 0.42 7.63
CA VAL A 221 7.32 -0.18 8.76
C VAL A 221 6.60 0.08 10.08
N PHE A 222 6.32 1.35 10.36
CA PHE A 222 5.44 1.79 11.44
C PHE A 222 4.00 1.83 10.94
N LYS A 223 3.16 0.94 11.47
CA LYS A 223 1.75 0.82 11.11
C LYS A 223 0.91 1.98 11.62
N TRP A 224 -0.25 2.21 10.99
CA TRP A 224 -1.22 3.24 11.39
C TRP A 224 -2.16 2.75 12.49
N ASP A 225 -1.58 2.13 13.51
CA ASP A 225 -2.22 1.69 14.75
C ASP A 225 -1.46 2.26 15.96
N GLU A 226 -1.96 2.01 17.17
CA GLU A 226 -1.38 2.56 18.40
C GLU A 226 0.09 2.14 18.59
N GLU A 227 0.40 0.87 18.34
CA GLU A 227 1.74 0.30 18.51
C GLU A 227 2.74 0.88 17.49
N GLY A 228 2.36 0.92 16.21
CA GLY A 228 3.18 1.47 15.14
C GLY A 228 3.43 2.97 15.33
N ARG A 229 2.43 3.74 15.75
CA ARG A 229 2.64 5.17 16.04
C ARG A 229 3.56 5.37 17.25
N ALA A 230 3.38 4.61 18.33
CA ALA A 230 4.27 4.67 19.48
C ALA A 230 5.73 4.31 19.10
N ALA A 231 5.93 3.30 18.27
CA ALA A 231 7.26 2.92 17.76
C ALA A 231 7.89 4.01 16.90
N GLN A 232 7.10 4.65 16.04
CA GLN A 232 7.59 5.78 15.24
C GLN A 232 8.06 6.93 16.13
N HIS A 233 7.35 7.23 17.22
CA HIS A 233 7.78 8.24 18.19
C HIS A 233 9.07 7.84 18.90
N ARG A 234 9.22 6.58 19.33
CA ARG A 234 10.49 6.09 19.92
C ARG A 234 11.67 6.24 18.97
N PHE A 235 11.47 5.97 17.67
CA PHE A 235 12.51 6.20 16.68
C PHE A 235 12.88 7.70 16.61
N LEU A 236 11.89 8.59 16.51
CA LEU A 236 12.13 10.03 16.47
C LEU A 236 12.79 10.57 17.75
N GLU A 237 12.46 10.05 18.92
CA GLU A 237 13.09 10.38 20.20
C GLU A 237 14.54 9.91 20.30
N SER A 238 14.94 8.92 19.50
CA SER A 238 16.32 8.43 19.42
C SER A 238 17.23 9.26 18.52
N LEU A 239 16.66 10.23 17.77
CA LEU A 239 17.37 11.16 16.88
C LEU A 239 17.92 12.38 17.64
#